data_AF-A0A8T6TVG3-F1
#
_entry.id   AF-A0A8T6TVG3-F1
#
_cell.length_a   1.000
_cell.length_b   1.000
_cell.length_c   1.000
_cell.angle_alpha   90.00
_cell.angle_beta   90.00
_cell.angle_gamma   90.00
#
_symmetry.space_group_name_H-M   'P 1'
#
loop_
_entity.id
_entity.type
_entity.pdbx_description
1 polymer ?
#
loop_
_entity_poly.entity_id
_entity_poly.type
_entity_poly.pdbx_seq_one_letter_code
_entity_poly.pdbx_strand_id
1 'polypeptide(L)' 'NMVTGAADAVMTWVLGEFTALRYVSISGNYCTDKKPSAVNGLLGRGKNVVA' A
#
# COMPACT_ATOMS: atom_id res chain seq x y z
N ASN A 1 -10.94 -6.89 -2.35
CA ASN A 1 -11.13 -5.76 -1.40
C ASN A 1 -10.85 -4.43 -2.08
N MET A 2 -11.50 -3.36 -1.62
CA MET A 2 -11.51 -2.02 -2.25
C MET A 2 -10.10 -1.44 -2.51
N VAL A 3 -9.28 -1.25 -1.47
CA VAL A 3 -7.98 -0.58 -1.61
C VAL A 3 -6.98 -1.39 -2.43
N THR A 4 -6.99 -2.72 -2.31
CA THR A 4 -6.14 -3.60 -3.14
C THR A 4 -6.49 -3.47 -4.62
N GLY A 5 -7.79 -3.50 -4.97
CA GLY A 5 -8.20 -3.36 -6.37
C GLY A 5 -7.87 -2.00 -6.97
N ALA A 6 -8.01 -0.93 -6.19
CA ALA A 6 -7.59 0.40 -6.61
C ALA A 6 -6.06 0.47 -6.83
N ALA A 7 -5.28 -0.13 -5.93
CA ALA A 7 -3.82 -0.19 -6.07
C ALA A 7 -3.38 -1.02 -7.29
N ASP A 8 -4.04 -2.14 -7.59
CA ASP A 8 -3.76 -2.94 -8.80
C ASP A 8 -4.03 -2.16 -10.09
N ALA A 9 -5.12 -1.38 -10.13
CA ALA A 9 -5.44 -0.52 -11.27
C ALA A 9 -4.36 0.56 -11.49
N VAL A 10 -3.89 1.20 -10.40
CA VAL A 10 -2.79 2.17 -10.46
C VAL A 10 -1.49 1.49 -10.91
N MET A 11 -1.18 0.30 -10.38
CA MET A 11 0.03 -0.43 -10.76
C MET A 11 0.04 -0.82 -12.23
N THR A 12 -1.11 -1.15 -12.81
CA THR A 12 -1.24 -1.41 -14.25
C THR A 12 -0.82 -0.19 -15.07
N TRP A 13 -1.29 1.01 -14.68
CA TRP A 13 -0.88 2.25 -15.34
C TRP A 13 0.61 2.55 -15.15
N VAL A 14 1.13 2.44 -13.93
CA VAL A 14 2.55 2.70 -13.60
C VAL A 14 3.49 1.82 -14.43
N LEU A 15 3.18 0.53 -14.56
CA LEU A 15 4.00 -0.40 -15.33
C LEU A 15 3.92 -0.18 -16.85
N GLY A 16 2.82 0.43 -17.33
CA GLY A 16 2.71 0.88 -18.72
C GLY A 16 3.56 2.11 -19.02
N GLU A 17 3.60 3.08 -18.10
CA GLU A 17 4.39 4.31 -18.25
C GLU A 17 5.89 4.07 -18.05
N PHE A 18 6.25 3.25 -17.06
CA PHE A 18 7.64 3.01 -16.67
C PHE A 18 8.04 1.56 -16.95
N THR A 19 8.31 1.26 -18.22
CA THR A 19 8.59 -0.11 -18.70
C THR A 19 9.86 -0.74 -18.13
N ALA A 20 10.76 0.05 -17.53
CA ALA A 20 11.94 -0.45 -16.82
C ALA A 20 11.63 -1.04 -15.43
N LEU A 21 10.42 -0.81 -14.89
CA LEU A 21 10.01 -1.32 -13.58
C LEU A 21 9.53 -2.77 -13.68
N ARG A 22 9.73 -3.51 -12.58
CA ARG A 22 9.23 -4.89 -12.42
C ARG A 22 8.26 -4.96 -11.25
N TYR A 23 7.10 -5.56 -11.49
CA TYR A 23 6.14 -5.84 -10.43
C TYR A 23 6.63 -6.96 -9.51
N VAL A 24 6.53 -6.74 -8.20
CA VAL A 24 7.00 -7.72 -7.19
C VAL A 24 5.83 -8.24 -6.35
N SER A 25 5.07 -7.34 -5.73
CA SER A 25 3.92 -7.69 -4.90
C SER A 25 3.02 -6.47 -4.73
N ILE A 26 1.70 -6.68 -4.68
CA ILE A 26 0.73 -5.62 -4.34
C ILE A 26 0.89 -5.13 -2.90
N SER A 27 1.47 -5.97 -2.04
CA SER A 27 1.73 -5.64 -0.64
C SER A 27 3.19 -5.96 -0.31
N GLY A 28 4.02 -4.92 -0.33
CA GLY A 28 5.43 -4.98 0.10
C GLY A 28 5.61 -4.82 1.61
N ASN A 29 4.60 -5.13 2.42
CA ASN A 29 4.55 -4.90 3.87
C ASN A 29 4.60 -3.44 4.32
N TYR A 30 4.63 -2.47 3.40
CA TYR A 30 4.71 -1.05 3.76
C TYR A 30 3.40 -0.48 4.31
N CYS A 31 2.25 -0.92 3.78
CA CYS A 31 0.95 -0.67 4.40
C CYS A 31 0.85 -1.18 5.85
N THR A 32 1.76 -2.09 6.19
CA THR A 32 1.80 -2.97 7.36
C THR A 32 0.43 -3.45 7.81
N ASP A 33 -0.10 -4.48 7.13
CA ASP A 33 -1.27 -5.23 7.60
C ASP A 33 -0.84 -6.36 8.55
N LYS A 34 -1.49 -6.44 9.72
CA LYS A 34 -1.35 -7.53 10.71
C LYS A 34 0.09 -7.75 11.24
N LYS A 35 0.95 -6.72 11.19
CA LYS A 35 2.32 -6.74 11.73
C LYS A 35 2.60 -5.41 12.47
N PRO A 36 3.50 -5.40 13.46
CA PRO A 36 3.93 -4.16 14.12
C PRO A 36 4.76 -3.30 13.15
N SER A 37 4.55 -1.98 13.19
CA SER A 37 5.31 -1.03 12.37
C SER A 37 5.30 0.38 12.95
N ALA A 38 6.46 1.04 12.93
CA ALA A 38 6.59 2.45 13.26
C ALA A 38 5.81 3.35 12.29
N VAL A 39 5.66 2.94 11.02
CA VAL A 39 4.89 3.70 10.01
C VAL A 39 3.43 3.85 10.46
N ASN A 40 2.79 2.76 10.89
CA ASN A 40 1.41 2.81 11.38
C ASN A 40 1.29 3.60 12.70
N GLY A 41 2.30 3.53 13.57
CA GLY A 41 2.31 4.26 14.84
C GLY A 41 2.45 5.78 14.65
N LEU A 42 3.25 6.21 13.69
CA LEU A 42 3.53 7.63 13.42
C LEU A 42 2.50 8.27 12.48
N LEU A 43 2.11 7.57 11.40
CA LEU A 43 1.25 8.12 10.35
C LEU A 43 -0.22 7.69 10.48
N GLY A 44 -0.51 6.75 11.38
CA GLY A 44 -1.83 6.16 11.53
C GLY A 44 -2.18 5.16 10.41
N ARG A 45 -3.22 4.36 10.65
CA ARG A 45 -3.79 3.42 9.67
C ARG A 45 -5.25 3.16 10.01
N GLY A 46 -6.17 3.47 9.09
CA GLY A 46 -7.61 3.37 9.36
C GLY A 46 -8.10 4.53 10.21
N LYS A 47 -8.64 4.26 11.40
CA LYS A 47 -9.11 5.32 12.32
C LYS A 47 -8.01 5.68 13.32
N ASN A 48 -7.75 6.97 13.50
CA ASN A 48 -6.93 7.53 14.58
C ASN A 48 -7.88 8.29 15.53
N VAL A 49 -7.83 8.01 16.83
CA VAL A 49 -8.80 8.50 17.83
C VAL A 49 -8.07 8.86 19.12
N VAL A 50 -8.52 9.94 19.78
CA VAL A 50 -8.10 10.39 21.11
C VAL A 50 -9.35 10.54 21.98
N ALA A 51 -9.23 10.28 23.29
CA ALA A 51 -10.32 10.36 24.26
C ALA A 51 -10.56 11.79 24.77
#